data_AF-A0AA38Y115-F1
#
_entry.id   AF-A0AA38Y115-F1
#
_cell.length_a   1.000
_cell.length_b   1.000
_cell.length_c   1.000
_cell.angle_alpha   90.00
_cell.angle_beta   90.00
_cell.angle_gamma   90.00
#
_symmetry.space_group_name_H-M   'P 1'
#
loop_
_entity.id
_entity.type
_entity.pdbx_description
1 polymer ?
#
loop_
_entity_poly.entity_id
_entity_poly.type
_entity_poly.pdbx_seq_one_letter_code
_entity_poly.pdbx_strand_id
1 'polypeptide(L)'
;MFLISVWYTRYEAHTRLALFYVVGIASTGVSGLLAYGIENMDGDAGLAGWRWIFIIEGIVTCFCGLAAYVTLVDLPERATLRGLFGLLPPFLTAEEATLIHARIERDRGDSVPEKLTVKKMLVCAKDWKIWEFSSYVMFNNTALYAFAYFLPVILQKSLHYSTSKAQLFTFPPYAVAVPWILFCAWICDRLKVRGPMLVFNSSLYMIGVCITAFCANPHARYGGVFIGVMGITGNIPTNWAYAHNNVVGQAKRALCAAMMTTGGGIGGIIAGNIFQAKDAPAYRTALIICIAFQAFNILLVVKNFFYFAIANKKADREELIIEGTPDFRYTY
;
A
#
# COMPACT_ATOMS: atom_id res chain seq x y z
N MET A 1 9.20 -0.55 2.25
CA MET A 1 8.96 -0.64 0.78
C MET A 1 10.25 -0.52 -0.04
N PHE A 2 11.03 0.57 0.07
CA PHE A 2 12.26 0.74 -0.71
C PHE A 2 13.30 -0.37 -0.47
N LEU A 3 13.59 -0.73 0.79
CA LEU A 3 14.53 -1.82 1.08
C LEU A 3 14.10 -3.14 0.42
N ILE A 4 12.83 -3.54 0.55
CA ILE A 4 12.28 -4.73 -0.13
C ILE A 4 12.51 -4.64 -1.66
N SER A 5 12.38 -3.44 -2.23
CA SER A 5 12.58 -3.20 -3.67
C SER A 5 14.05 -3.36 -4.14
N VAL A 6 15.01 -3.23 -3.21
CA VAL A 6 16.44 -3.42 -3.45
C VAL A 6 16.84 -4.88 -3.26
N TRP A 7 16.22 -5.59 -2.32
CA TRP A 7 16.58 -6.97 -1.97
C TRP A 7 15.97 -8.04 -2.89
N TYR A 8 14.95 -7.71 -3.68
CA TYR A 8 14.15 -8.71 -4.43
C TYR A 8 13.89 -8.35 -5.90
N THR A 9 13.76 -9.39 -6.75
CA THR A 9 13.50 -9.27 -8.20
C THR A 9 12.04 -8.90 -8.51
N ARG A 10 11.72 -8.54 -9.77
CA ARG A 10 10.40 -7.94 -10.14
C ARG A 10 9.19 -8.82 -9.82
N TYR A 11 9.36 -10.12 -10.00
CA TYR A 11 8.32 -11.12 -9.80
C TYR A 11 8.33 -11.74 -8.39
N GLU A 12 9.24 -11.28 -7.54
CA GLU A 12 9.42 -11.70 -6.14
C GLU A 12 8.99 -10.60 -5.15
N ALA A 13 9.02 -9.34 -5.60
CA ALA A 13 8.75 -8.18 -4.75
C ALA A 13 7.29 -8.09 -4.29
N HIS A 14 6.31 -8.45 -5.13
CA HIS A 14 4.89 -8.22 -4.79
C HIS A 14 4.45 -9.04 -3.59
N THR A 15 4.65 -10.36 -3.58
CA THR A 15 4.31 -11.19 -2.40
C THR A 15 4.97 -10.70 -1.11
N ARG A 16 6.20 -10.17 -1.17
CA ARG A 16 6.93 -9.68 0.01
C ARG A 16 6.45 -8.31 0.48
N LEU A 17 6.12 -7.41 -0.46
CA LEU A 17 5.45 -6.15 -0.16
C LEU A 17 4.06 -6.41 0.44
N ALA A 18 3.34 -7.40 -0.09
CA ALA A 18 2.04 -7.83 0.43
C ALA A 18 2.16 -8.40 1.85
N LEU A 19 3.15 -9.26 2.14
CA LEU A 19 3.41 -9.76 3.49
C LEU A 19 3.71 -8.62 4.47
N PHE A 20 4.60 -7.71 4.12
CA PHE A 20 4.90 -6.53 4.93
C PHE A 20 3.64 -5.69 5.20
N TYR A 21 2.83 -5.48 4.17
CA TYR A 21 1.61 -4.68 4.27
C TYR A 21 0.51 -5.37 5.09
N VAL A 22 0.37 -6.69 4.95
CA VAL A 22 -0.55 -7.52 5.72
C VAL A 22 -0.26 -7.45 7.22
N VAL A 23 1.01 -7.43 7.63
CA VAL A 23 1.36 -7.23 9.05
C VAL A 23 0.82 -5.89 9.54
N GLY A 24 0.95 -4.81 8.75
CA GLY A 24 0.40 -3.50 9.09
C GLY A 24 -1.13 -3.49 9.20
N ILE A 25 -1.84 -4.12 8.25
CA ILE A 25 -3.30 -4.23 8.29
C ILE A 25 -3.77 -5.09 9.45
N ALA A 26 -3.12 -6.22 9.71
CA ALA A 26 -3.45 -7.09 10.82
C ALA A 26 -3.33 -6.32 12.15
N SER A 27 -2.23 -5.57 12.33
CA SER A 27 -2.07 -4.68 13.49
C SER A 27 -3.16 -3.62 13.60
N THR A 28 -3.58 -3.01 12.48
CA THR A 28 -4.68 -2.03 12.48
C THR A 28 -6.01 -2.67 12.89
N GLY A 29 -6.30 -3.88 12.42
CA GLY A 29 -7.47 -4.63 12.86
C GLY A 29 -7.42 -4.95 14.36
N VAL A 30 -6.26 -5.42 14.85
CA VAL A 30 -6.06 -5.76 16.27
C VAL A 30 -6.14 -4.53 17.18
N SER A 31 -5.74 -3.34 16.72
CA SER A 31 -5.86 -2.10 17.51
C SER A 31 -7.30 -1.79 17.90
N GLY A 32 -8.29 -2.02 17.00
CA GLY A 32 -9.70 -1.84 17.35
C GLY A 32 -10.20 -2.81 18.44
N LEU A 33 -9.68 -4.04 18.46
CA LEU A 33 -9.97 -5.04 19.49
C LEU A 33 -9.28 -4.72 20.82
N LEU A 34 -8.01 -4.28 20.76
CA LEU A 34 -7.26 -3.83 21.93
C LEU A 34 -7.92 -2.60 22.57
N ALA A 35 -8.33 -1.63 21.76
CA ALA A 35 -9.06 -0.45 22.23
C ALA A 35 -10.35 -0.84 22.98
N TYR A 36 -11.13 -1.78 22.43
CA TYR A 36 -12.32 -2.31 23.10
C TYR A 36 -12.00 -2.98 24.46
N GLY A 37 -10.89 -3.72 24.54
CA GLY A 37 -10.46 -4.36 25.79
C GLY A 37 -10.00 -3.35 26.83
N ILE A 38 -9.17 -2.39 26.42
CA ILE A 38 -8.54 -1.37 27.28
C ILE A 38 -9.56 -0.32 27.74
N GLU A 39 -10.62 -0.06 26.98
CA GLU A 39 -11.70 0.85 27.39
C GLU A 39 -12.34 0.42 28.73
N ASN A 40 -12.28 -0.87 29.09
CA ASN A 40 -12.77 -1.38 30.39
C ASN A 40 -11.87 -1.04 31.59
N MET A 41 -10.68 -0.48 31.37
CA MET A 41 -9.77 0.01 32.42
C MET A 41 -10.14 1.43 32.89
N ASP A 42 -11.39 1.86 32.66
CA ASP A 42 -11.86 3.18 33.08
C ASP A 42 -11.91 3.27 34.61
N GLY A 43 -11.21 4.25 35.18
CA GLY A 43 -11.08 4.42 36.63
C GLY A 43 -9.86 3.72 37.23
N ASP A 44 -9.17 2.85 36.48
CA ASP A 44 -7.95 2.22 36.96
C ASP A 44 -6.83 3.26 37.17
N ALA A 45 -6.22 3.23 38.35
CA ALA A 45 -5.23 4.21 38.81
C ALA A 45 -5.71 5.68 38.72
N GLY A 46 -7.03 5.93 38.74
CA GLY A 46 -7.62 7.27 38.61
C GLY A 46 -7.51 7.86 37.20
N LEU A 47 -7.23 7.03 36.19
CA LEU A 47 -7.13 7.44 34.79
C LEU A 47 -8.39 7.04 34.03
N ALA A 48 -8.77 7.88 33.06
CA ALA A 48 -9.81 7.54 32.11
C ALA A 48 -9.32 6.45 31.14
N GLY A 49 -10.20 5.51 30.76
CA GLY A 49 -9.86 4.35 29.93
C GLY A 49 -9.16 4.69 28.60
N TRP A 50 -9.53 5.82 27.97
CA TRP A 50 -8.88 6.27 26.74
C TRP A 50 -7.40 6.63 26.90
N ARG A 51 -6.95 7.03 28.12
CA ARG A 51 -5.54 7.32 28.40
C ARG A 51 -4.71 6.04 28.42
N TRP A 52 -5.28 4.94 28.92
CA TRP A 52 -4.62 3.64 28.94
C TRP A 52 -4.30 3.13 27.54
N ILE A 53 -5.15 3.44 26.55
CA ILE A 53 -4.89 3.12 25.13
C ILE A 53 -3.57 3.75 24.68
N PHE A 54 -3.39 5.06 24.91
CA PHE A 54 -2.17 5.76 24.52
C PHE A 54 -0.92 5.26 25.27
N ILE A 55 -1.05 4.96 26.57
CA ILE A 55 0.07 4.46 27.39
C ILE A 55 0.54 3.09 26.89
N ILE A 56 -0.39 2.14 26.74
CA ILE A 56 -0.08 0.76 26.37
C ILE A 56 0.44 0.71 24.93
N GLU A 57 -0.27 1.30 23.97
CA GLU A 57 0.16 1.31 22.57
C GLU A 57 1.50 2.07 22.41
N GLY A 58 1.72 3.14 23.18
CA GLY A 58 2.98 3.88 23.19
C GLY A 58 4.16 3.04 23.67
N ILE A 59 4.01 2.30 24.78
CA ILE A 59 5.06 1.41 25.31
C ILE A 59 5.40 0.30 24.30
N VAL A 60 4.39 -0.36 23.73
CA VAL A 60 4.58 -1.40 22.72
C VAL A 60 5.30 -0.83 21.50
N THR A 61 4.93 0.36 21.05
CA THR A 61 5.57 1.04 19.91
C THR A 61 7.04 1.35 20.18
N CYS A 62 7.37 1.88 21.37
CA CYS A 62 8.76 2.13 21.77
C CYS A 62 9.59 0.85 21.79
N PHE A 63 9.03 -0.25 22.32
CA PHE A 63 9.69 -1.55 22.31
C PHE A 63 9.92 -2.08 20.90
N CYS A 64 8.90 -2.04 20.04
CA CYS A 64 9.02 -2.43 18.63
C CYS A 64 10.03 -1.56 17.88
N GLY A 65 10.10 -0.25 18.18
CA GLY A 65 11.08 0.67 17.59
C GLY A 65 12.51 0.32 18.00
N LEU A 66 12.74 -0.01 19.27
CA LEU A 66 14.04 -0.46 19.77
C LEU A 66 14.43 -1.81 19.16
N ALA A 67 13.50 -2.77 19.11
CA ALA A 67 13.72 -4.07 18.49
C ALA A 67 14.02 -3.94 16.99
N ALA A 68 13.30 -3.08 16.27
CA ALA A 68 13.56 -2.77 14.87
C ALA A 68 14.95 -2.14 14.70
N TYR A 69 15.35 -1.19 15.55
CA TYR A 69 16.68 -0.60 15.49
C TYR A 69 17.81 -1.65 15.61
N VAL A 70 17.60 -2.68 16.44
CA VAL A 70 18.58 -3.77 16.63
C VAL A 70 18.56 -4.79 15.48
N THR A 71 17.39 -5.02 14.87
CA THR A 71 17.19 -6.12 13.89
C THR A 71 17.17 -5.67 12.42
N LEU A 72 17.02 -4.37 12.15
CA LEU A 72 16.92 -3.85 10.79
C LEU A 72 18.26 -4.01 10.05
N VAL A 73 18.25 -4.84 9.02
CA VAL A 73 19.40 -5.03 8.12
C VAL A 73 19.42 -3.89 7.09
N ASP A 74 20.59 -3.28 6.90
CA ASP A 74 20.82 -2.22 5.92
C ASP A 74 20.83 -2.79 4.48
N LEU A 75 21.23 -2.01 3.48
CA LEU A 75 21.38 -2.43 2.08
C LEU A 75 22.24 -3.71 1.94
N PRO A 76 22.04 -4.54 0.90
CA PRO A 76 22.81 -5.79 0.70
C PRO A 76 24.33 -5.60 0.76
N GLU A 77 24.82 -4.46 0.26
CA GLU A 77 26.22 -4.05 0.27
C GLU A 77 26.78 -3.86 1.69
N ARG A 78 25.94 -3.39 2.61
CA ARG A 78 26.26 -3.15 4.01
C ARG A 78 25.89 -4.32 4.91
N ALA A 79 25.09 -5.27 4.42
CA ALA A 79 24.71 -6.48 5.16
C ALA A 79 25.88 -7.48 5.33
N THR A 80 27.01 -7.25 4.65
CA THR A 80 28.29 -7.94 4.87
C THR A 80 29.11 -7.35 6.02
N LEU A 81 28.74 -6.17 6.52
CA LEU A 81 29.38 -5.56 7.68
C LEU A 81 28.77 -6.14 8.97
N ARG A 82 29.58 -6.22 10.04
CA ARG A 82 29.08 -6.62 11.37
C ARG A 82 28.02 -5.63 11.84
N GLY A 83 26.86 -6.15 12.24
CA GLY A 83 25.75 -5.36 12.77
C GLY A 83 26.07 -4.73 14.13
N LEU A 84 25.17 -3.85 14.59
CA LEU A 84 25.17 -3.14 15.87
C LEU A 84 26.53 -3.03 16.59
N PHE A 85 27.27 -1.92 16.36
CA PHE A 85 28.56 -1.63 16.99
C PHE A 85 29.63 -2.76 16.89
N GLY A 86 29.50 -3.70 15.95
CA GLY A 86 30.45 -4.80 15.75
C GLY A 86 30.17 -6.06 16.58
N LEU A 87 29.02 -6.12 17.28
CA LEU A 87 28.65 -7.22 18.18
C LEU A 87 27.90 -8.36 17.48
N LEU A 88 27.19 -8.08 16.39
CA LEU A 88 26.44 -9.10 15.64
C LEU A 88 27.26 -9.62 14.45
N PRO A 89 27.19 -10.92 14.14
CA PRO A 89 27.83 -11.46 12.94
C PRO A 89 27.25 -10.79 11.68
N PRO A 90 28.01 -10.75 10.57
CA PRO A 90 27.49 -10.30 9.28
C PRO A 90 26.22 -11.06 8.93
N PHE A 91 25.21 -10.36 8.45
CA PHE A 91 23.96 -10.99 8.02
C PHE A 91 24.15 -11.80 6.74
N LEU A 92 25.06 -11.36 5.87
CA LEU A 92 25.47 -12.07 4.67
C LEU A 92 26.98 -12.32 4.68
N THR A 93 27.37 -13.47 4.14
CA THR A 93 28.74 -13.69 3.66
C THR A 93 29.01 -12.88 2.38
N ALA A 94 30.27 -12.63 2.07
CA ALA A 94 30.66 -11.92 0.84
C ALA A 94 30.21 -12.65 -0.44
N GLU A 95 30.17 -13.99 -0.41
CA GLU A 95 29.69 -14.82 -1.52
C GLU A 95 28.18 -14.69 -1.71
N GLU A 96 27.39 -14.72 -0.64
CA GLU A 96 25.93 -14.54 -0.71
C GLU A 96 25.56 -13.13 -1.17
N ALA A 97 26.27 -12.11 -0.71
CA ALA A 97 26.09 -10.74 -1.19
C ALA A 97 26.36 -10.64 -2.70
N THR A 98 27.45 -11.24 -3.17
CA THR A 98 27.79 -11.28 -4.61
C THR A 98 26.70 -11.98 -5.43
N LEU A 99 26.14 -13.08 -4.92
CA LEU A 99 25.06 -13.80 -5.58
C LEU A 99 23.76 -12.99 -5.63
N ILE A 100 23.41 -12.26 -4.56
CA ILE A 100 22.27 -11.35 -4.53
C ILE A 100 22.47 -10.22 -5.55
N HIS A 101 23.66 -9.61 -5.58
CA HIS A 101 24.02 -8.58 -6.55
C HIS A 101 23.92 -9.09 -7.99
N ALA A 102 24.47 -10.27 -8.29
CA ALA A 102 24.39 -10.86 -9.61
C ALA A 102 22.95 -11.16 -10.05
N ARG A 103 22.08 -11.58 -9.13
CA ARG A 103 20.65 -11.80 -9.40
C ARG A 103 19.91 -10.50 -9.72
N ILE A 104 20.18 -9.44 -8.95
CA ILE A 104 19.58 -8.11 -9.16
C ILE A 104 20.10 -7.50 -10.47
N GLU A 105 21.40 -7.64 -10.75
CA GLU A 105 22.03 -7.16 -11.98
C GLU A 105 21.45 -7.88 -13.20
N ARG A 106 21.30 -9.21 -13.15
CA ARG A 106 20.69 -9.98 -14.24
C ARG A 106 19.23 -9.61 -14.49
N ASP A 107 18.48 -9.21 -13.47
CA ASP A 107 17.08 -8.81 -13.61
C ASP A 107 16.95 -7.38 -14.18
N ARG A 108 17.91 -6.48 -13.91
CA ARG A 108 17.67 -5.02 -14.08
C ARG A 108 18.87 -4.14 -14.47
N GLY A 109 20.09 -4.64 -14.46
CA GLY A 109 21.29 -3.84 -14.78
C GLY A 109 21.55 -2.68 -13.83
N ASP A 110 21.20 -2.83 -12.54
CA ASP A 110 21.05 -1.73 -11.57
C ASP A 110 21.82 -2.02 -10.25
N SER A 111 22.89 -2.81 -10.28
CA SER A 111 23.70 -3.19 -9.11
C SER A 111 24.70 -2.12 -8.66
N VAL A 112 24.99 -1.12 -9.49
CA VAL A 112 25.96 -0.05 -9.14
C VAL A 112 25.22 1.10 -8.44
N PRO A 113 25.58 1.46 -7.19
CA PRO A 113 25.01 2.59 -6.48
C PRO A 113 25.17 3.89 -7.26
N GLU A 114 24.06 4.47 -7.71
CA GLU A 114 24.11 5.75 -8.41
C GLU A 114 24.08 6.91 -7.41
N LYS A 115 25.05 7.83 -7.46
CA LYS A 115 25.02 9.05 -6.62
C LYS A 115 23.79 9.90 -6.96
N LEU A 116 22.86 9.98 -6.02
CA LEU A 116 21.68 10.81 -6.12
C LEU A 116 22.08 12.29 -6.14
N THR A 117 21.93 12.94 -7.30
CA THR A 117 22.20 14.37 -7.47
C THR A 117 20.90 15.10 -7.80
N VAL A 118 20.75 16.34 -7.32
CA VAL A 118 19.55 17.17 -7.58
C VAL A 118 19.26 17.28 -9.08
N LYS A 119 20.30 17.47 -9.90
CA LYS A 119 20.18 17.49 -11.36
C LYS A 119 19.56 16.21 -11.93
N LYS A 120 19.96 15.04 -11.45
CA LYS A 120 19.40 13.74 -11.88
C LYS A 120 17.96 13.57 -11.40
N MET A 121 17.65 14.00 -10.18
CA MET A 121 16.27 13.99 -9.67
C MET A 121 15.36 14.87 -10.53
N LEU A 122 15.81 16.06 -10.92
CA LEU A 122 15.03 16.95 -11.80
C LEU A 122 14.82 16.37 -13.20
N VAL A 123 15.80 15.63 -13.74
CA VAL A 123 15.62 14.90 -15.00
C VAL A 123 14.59 13.78 -14.84
N CYS A 124 14.70 12.98 -13.77
CA CYS A 124 13.73 11.93 -13.47
C CYS A 124 12.31 12.48 -13.27
N ALA A 125 12.18 13.64 -12.61
CA ALA A 125 10.90 14.30 -12.35
C ALA A 125 10.16 14.75 -13.62
N LYS A 126 10.85 14.86 -14.77
CA LYS A 126 10.21 15.13 -16.07
C LYS A 126 9.45 13.92 -16.62
N ASP A 127 9.66 12.73 -16.07
CA ASP A 127 8.90 11.55 -16.47
C ASP A 127 7.50 11.57 -15.87
N TRP A 128 6.51 11.66 -16.73
CA TRP A 128 5.09 11.66 -16.37
C TRP A 128 4.67 10.43 -15.56
N LYS A 129 5.34 9.27 -15.74
CA LYS A 129 5.02 8.03 -15.01
C LYS A 129 5.19 8.19 -13.51
N ILE A 130 6.14 8.99 -13.04
CA ILE A 130 6.36 9.23 -11.60
C ILE A 130 5.14 9.90 -10.97
N TRP A 131 4.62 10.92 -11.64
CA TRP A 131 3.43 11.66 -11.21
C TRP A 131 2.18 10.78 -11.27
N GLU A 132 2.09 9.94 -12.29
CA GLU A 132 0.95 9.04 -12.43
C GLU A 132 0.96 7.93 -11.36
N PHE A 133 2.10 7.29 -11.11
CA PHE A 133 2.21 6.31 -10.02
C PHE A 133 1.92 6.94 -8.66
N SER A 134 2.31 8.20 -8.45
CA SER A 134 1.92 8.98 -7.28
C SER A 134 0.41 9.19 -7.19
N SER A 135 -0.24 9.53 -8.32
CA SER A 135 -1.69 9.70 -8.38
C SER A 135 -2.46 8.42 -8.06
N TYR A 136 -1.97 7.24 -8.46
CA TYR A 136 -2.62 5.97 -8.09
C TYR A 136 -2.69 5.76 -6.59
N VAL A 137 -1.59 6.03 -5.88
CA VAL A 137 -1.54 5.93 -4.42
C VAL A 137 -2.41 7.01 -3.79
N MET A 138 -2.43 8.23 -4.34
CA MET A 138 -3.32 9.29 -3.86
C MET A 138 -4.79 8.90 -3.95
N PHE A 139 -5.27 8.47 -5.11
CA PHE A 139 -6.67 8.07 -5.32
C PHE A 139 -7.06 6.87 -4.45
N ASN A 140 -6.17 5.87 -4.34
CA ASN A 140 -6.39 4.70 -3.51
C ASN A 140 -6.40 5.04 -2.02
N ASN A 141 -5.43 5.82 -1.52
CA ASN A 141 -5.37 6.21 -0.12
C ASN A 141 -6.52 7.15 0.28
N THR A 142 -6.95 8.06 -0.59
CA THR A 142 -8.15 8.85 -0.30
C THR A 142 -9.33 7.93 -0.02
N ALA A 143 -9.63 7.01 -0.93
CA ALA A 143 -10.74 6.08 -0.79
C ALA A 143 -10.59 5.14 0.41
N LEU A 144 -9.36 4.69 0.71
CA LEU A 144 -9.04 3.85 1.87
C LEU A 144 -9.31 4.59 3.18
N TYR A 145 -8.69 5.75 3.38
CA TYR A 145 -8.81 6.52 4.63
C TYR A 145 -10.23 7.03 4.82
N ALA A 146 -10.86 7.53 3.75
CA ALA A 146 -12.25 7.93 3.71
C ALA A 146 -13.17 6.80 4.21
N PHE A 147 -12.98 5.60 3.68
CA PHE A 147 -13.79 4.46 4.07
C PHE A 147 -13.49 4.03 5.51
N ALA A 148 -12.23 4.02 5.93
CA ALA A 148 -11.80 3.62 7.28
C ALA A 148 -12.32 4.57 8.37
N TYR A 149 -12.19 5.89 8.19
CA TYR A 149 -12.61 6.88 9.19
C TYR A 149 -14.12 6.90 9.43
N PHE A 150 -14.90 6.64 8.39
CA PHE A 150 -16.36 6.75 8.45
C PHE A 150 -17.06 5.40 8.58
N LEU A 151 -16.34 4.29 8.46
CA LEU A 151 -16.90 2.97 8.67
C LEU A 151 -17.58 2.82 10.04
N PRO A 152 -16.97 3.19 11.19
CA PRO A 152 -17.64 3.10 12.49
C PRO A 152 -18.93 3.93 12.54
N VAL A 153 -18.92 5.12 11.94
CA VAL A 153 -20.09 6.02 11.89
C VAL A 153 -21.22 5.41 11.07
N ILE A 154 -20.88 4.80 9.91
CA ILE A 154 -21.84 4.10 9.06
C ILE A 154 -22.43 2.92 9.83
N LEU A 155 -21.61 2.12 10.52
CA LEU A 155 -22.07 0.97 11.31
C LEU A 155 -22.96 1.42 12.48
N GLN A 156 -22.55 2.43 13.24
CA GLN A 156 -23.33 2.97 14.37
C GLN A 156 -24.70 3.48 13.91
N LYS A 157 -24.74 4.30 12.85
CA LYS A 157 -25.99 4.92 12.38
C LYS A 157 -26.89 3.96 11.61
N SER A 158 -26.31 2.96 10.94
CA SER A 158 -27.08 2.06 10.05
C SER A 158 -27.48 0.74 10.69
N LEU A 159 -26.68 0.24 11.65
CA LEU A 159 -26.92 -1.02 12.36
C LEU A 159 -27.30 -0.79 13.84
N HIS A 160 -27.38 0.47 14.29
CA HIS A 160 -27.69 0.83 15.67
C HIS A 160 -26.79 0.15 16.71
N TYR A 161 -25.54 -0.13 16.34
CA TYR A 161 -24.55 -0.68 17.25
C TYR A 161 -24.06 0.41 18.21
N SER A 162 -23.75 0.03 19.46
CA SER A 162 -23.04 0.92 20.38
C SER A 162 -21.68 1.31 19.80
N THR A 163 -21.08 2.41 20.26
CA THR A 163 -19.76 2.87 19.79
C THR A 163 -18.71 1.77 19.87
N SER A 164 -18.60 1.11 21.02
CA SER A 164 -17.64 0.02 21.25
C SER A 164 -17.93 -1.20 20.37
N LYS A 165 -19.21 -1.54 20.14
CA LYS A 165 -19.59 -2.62 19.21
C LYS A 165 -19.30 -2.25 17.75
N ALA A 166 -19.53 -1.01 17.33
CA ALA A 166 -19.21 -0.56 15.98
C ALA A 166 -17.70 -0.65 15.69
N GLN A 167 -16.86 -0.30 16.66
CA GLN A 167 -15.40 -0.47 16.55
C GLN A 167 -15.00 -1.94 16.43
N LEU A 168 -15.56 -2.82 17.26
CA LEU A 168 -15.32 -4.26 17.16
C LEU A 168 -15.68 -4.81 15.78
N PHE A 169 -16.79 -4.36 15.19
CA PHE A 169 -17.25 -4.81 13.88
C PHE A 169 -16.46 -4.23 12.70
N THR A 170 -15.49 -3.33 12.93
CA THR A 170 -14.52 -2.95 11.90
C THR A 170 -13.46 -4.03 11.67
N PHE A 171 -13.17 -4.87 12.67
CA PHE A 171 -12.12 -5.90 12.58
C PHE A 171 -12.38 -6.98 11.52
N PRO A 172 -13.57 -7.61 11.44
CA PRO A 172 -13.80 -8.74 10.53
C PRO A 172 -13.56 -8.43 9.04
N PRO A 173 -13.98 -7.27 8.49
CA PRO A 173 -13.62 -6.88 7.12
C PRO A 173 -12.12 -6.87 6.84
N TYR A 174 -11.31 -6.34 7.77
CA TYR A 174 -9.84 -6.32 7.62
C TYR A 174 -9.23 -7.71 7.79
N ALA A 175 -9.78 -8.55 8.68
CA ALA A 175 -9.33 -9.93 8.83
C ALA A 175 -9.53 -10.75 7.54
N VAL A 176 -10.63 -10.53 6.81
CA VAL A 176 -10.87 -11.15 5.49
C VAL A 176 -10.02 -10.52 4.39
N ALA A 177 -9.69 -9.23 4.50
CA ALA A 177 -8.82 -8.57 3.54
C ALA A 177 -7.38 -9.11 3.57
N VAL A 178 -6.88 -9.60 4.70
CA VAL A 178 -5.54 -10.19 4.82
C VAL A 178 -5.31 -11.36 3.83
N PRO A 179 -6.08 -12.46 3.87
CA PRO A 179 -5.91 -13.54 2.90
C PRO A 179 -6.20 -13.08 1.47
N TRP A 180 -7.11 -12.12 1.28
CA TRP A 180 -7.38 -11.54 -0.05
C TRP A 180 -6.18 -10.83 -0.66
N ILE A 181 -5.45 -10.03 0.12
CA ILE A 181 -4.24 -9.34 -0.31
C ILE A 181 -3.18 -10.35 -0.74
N LEU A 182 -2.97 -11.41 0.05
CA LEU A 182 -2.01 -12.47 -0.26
C LEU A 182 -2.41 -13.23 -1.54
N PHE A 183 -3.70 -13.53 -1.68
CA PHE A 183 -4.24 -14.17 -2.87
C PHE A 183 -4.03 -13.31 -4.14
N CYS A 184 -4.34 -12.00 -4.06
CA CYS A 184 -4.10 -11.07 -5.16
C CYS A 184 -2.63 -11.01 -5.54
N ALA A 185 -1.73 -10.91 -4.55
CA ALA A 185 -0.29 -10.87 -4.77
C ALA A 185 0.22 -12.16 -5.44
N TRP A 186 -0.22 -13.32 -4.95
CA TRP A 186 0.12 -14.63 -5.51
C TRP A 186 -0.35 -14.77 -6.97
N ILE A 187 -1.60 -14.39 -7.27
CA ILE A 187 -2.11 -14.40 -8.66
C ILE A 187 -1.28 -13.48 -9.55
N CYS A 188 -1.01 -12.25 -9.09
CA CYS A 188 -0.27 -11.30 -9.89
C CYS A 188 1.17 -11.75 -10.16
N ASP A 189 1.81 -12.43 -9.20
CA ASP A 189 3.16 -12.99 -9.37
C ASP A 189 3.15 -14.18 -10.34
N ARG A 190 2.13 -15.05 -10.25
CA ARG A 190 1.98 -16.21 -11.14
C ARG A 190 1.67 -15.83 -12.58
N LEU A 191 0.74 -14.88 -12.76
CA LEU A 191 0.30 -14.43 -14.09
C LEU A 191 1.18 -13.32 -14.68
N LYS A 192 2.11 -12.77 -13.89
CA LYS A 192 3.00 -11.66 -14.29
C LYS A 192 2.25 -10.44 -14.83
N VAL A 193 1.04 -10.20 -14.33
CA VAL A 193 0.20 -9.03 -14.67
C VAL A 193 -0.15 -8.28 -13.39
N ARG A 194 -0.28 -6.95 -13.49
CA ARG A 194 -0.56 -6.06 -12.36
C ARG A 194 -1.74 -5.15 -12.64
N GLY A 195 -1.81 -4.54 -13.83
CA GLY A 195 -2.89 -3.64 -14.23
C GLY A 195 -4.28 -4.25 -14.17
N PRO A 196 -4.52 -5.46 -14.70
CA PRO A 196 -5.82 -6.12 -14.59
C PRO A 196 -6.28 -6.34 -13.14
N MET A 197 -5.34 -6.64 -12.23
CA MET A 197 -5.66 -6.78 -10.80
C MET A 197 -6.03 -5.43 -10.18
N LEU A 198 -5.35 -4.33 -10.55
CA LEU A 198 -5.71 -2.99 -10.10
C LEU A 198 -7.15 -2.65 -10.47
N VAL A 199 -7.52 -2.91 -11.73
CA VAL A 199 -8.88 -2.68 -12.24
C VAL A 199 -9.90 -3.56 -11.50
N PHE A 200 -9.59 -4.83 -11.30
CA PHE A 200 -10.47 -5.77 -10.60
C PHE A 200 -10.75 -5.33 -9.15
N ASN A 201 -9.69 -5.02 -8.39
CA ASN A 201 -9.80 -4.59 -7.00
C ASN A 201 -10.45 -3.20 -6.86
N SER A 202 -10.19 -2.26 -7.78
CA SER A 202 -10.90 -0.97 -7.81
C SER A 202 -12.38 -1.14 -8.10
N SER A 203 -12.73 -2.05 -9.01
CA SER A 203 -14.13 -2.40 -9.31
C SER A 203 -14.81 -3.05 -8.11
N LEU A 204 -14.11 -3.96 -7.43
CA LEU A 204 -14.59 -4.60 -6.20
C LEU A 204 -14.88 -3.54 -5.13
N TYR A 205 -13.98 -2.56 -4.93
CA TYR A 205 -14.23 -1.45 -4.02
C TYR A 205 -15.47 -0.65 -4.40
N MET A 206 -15.62 -0.27 -5.67
CA MET A 206 -16.79 0.49 -6.13
C MET A 206 -18.08 -0.26 -5.86
N ILE A 207 -18.12 -1.57 -6.11
CA ILE A 207 -19.26 -2.43 -5.78
C ILE A 207 -19.54 -2.42 -4.27
N GLY A 208 -18.50 -2.61 -3.45
CA GLY A 208 -18.63 -2.61 -1.99
C GLY A 208 -19.15 -1.29 -1.43
N VAL A 209 -18.65 -0.16 -1.92
CA VAL A 209 -19.12 1.17 -1.54
C VAL A 209 -20.57 1.39 -1.99
N CYS A 210 -20.93 1.00 -3.21
CA CYS A 210 -22.31 1.11 -3.69
C CYS A 210 -23.28 0.31 -2.82
N ILE A 211 -22.94 -0.94 -2.47
CA ILE A 211 -23.76 -1.76 -1.56
C ILE A 211 -23.87 -1.09 -0.19
N THR A 212 -22.75 -0.61 0.36
CA THR A 212 -22.71 0.05 1.67
C THR A 212 -23.54 1.35 1.70
N ALA A 213 -23.55 2.08 0.58
CA ALA A 213 -24.19 3.38 0.46
C ALA A 213 -25.69 3.32 0.14
N PHE A 214 -26.10 2.40 -0.73
CA PHE A 214 -27.42 2.44 -1.36
C PHE A 214 -28.36 1.30 -0.95
N CYS A 215 -27.87 0.23 -0.33
CA CYS A 215 -28.76 -0.84 0.14
C CYS A 215 -29.51 -0.42 1.41
N ALA A 216 -30.81 -0.75 1.48
CA ALA A 216 -31.63 -0.53 2.68
C ALA A 216 -31.35 -1.56 3.79
N ASN A 217 -31.04 -2.80 3.41
CA ASN A 217 -30.80 -3.89 4.36
C ASN A 217 -29.47 -3.69 5.10
N PRO A 218 -29.46 -3.53 6.44
CA PRO A 218 -28.24 -3.29 7.21
C PRO A 218 -27.19 -4.41 7.08
N HIS A 219 -27.61 -5.68 6.97
CA HIS A 219 -26.70 -6.81 6.77
C HIS A 219 -26.05 -6.78 5.38
N ALA A 220 -26.81 -6.38 4.36
CA ALA A 220 -26.25 -6.19 3.02
C ALA A 220 -25.21 -5.07 3.00
N ARG A 221 -25.49 -3.95 3.70
CA ARG A 221 -24.54 -2.84 3.85
C ARG A 221 -23.25 -3.32 4.52
N TYR A 222 -23.34 -4.14 5.56
CA TYR A 222 -22.17 -4.74 6.19
C TYR A 222 -21.40 -5.66 5.25
N GLY A 223 -22.09 -6.49 4.46
CA GLY A 223 -21.45 -7.29 3.40
C GLY A 223 -20.71 -6.43 2.36
N GLY A 224 -21.27 -5.27 2.01
CA GLY A 224 -20.61 -4.27 1.16
C GLY A 224 -19.28 -3.77 1.72
N VAL A 225 -19.17 -3.65 3.05
CA VAL A 225 -17.92 -3.27 3.72
C VAL A 225 -16.83 -4.31 3.48
N PHE A 226 -17.12 -5.61 3.58
CA PHE A 226 -16.11 -6.66 3.32
C PHE A 226 -15.57 -6.54 1.90
N ILE A 227 -16.47 -6.46 0.93
CA ILE A 227 -16.14 -6.33 -0.50
C ILE A 227 -15.30 -5.07 -0.73
N GLY A 228 -15.71 -3.95 -0.12
CA GLY A 228 -15.01 -2.67 -0.18
C GLY A 228 -13.58 -2.75 0.36
N VAL A 229 -13.44 -3.20 1.61
CA VAL A 229 -12.14 -3.31 2.29
C VAL A 229 -11.21 -4.25 1.54
N MET A 230 -11.69 -5.40 1.07
CA MET A 230 -10.91 -6.34 0.26
C MET A 230 -10.32 -5.65 -0.98
N GLY A 231 -11.16 -4.99 -1.78
CA GLY A 231 -10.72 -4.33 -3.02
C GLY A 231 -9.70 -3.23 -2.77
N ILE A 232 -10.01 -2.29 -1.87
CA ILE A 232 -9.15 -1.10 -1.69
C ILE A 232 -7.79 -1.45 -1.07
N THR A 233 -7.77 -2.39 -0.11
CA THR A 233 -6.53 -2.82 0.56
C THR A 233 -5.67 -3.70 -0.34
N GLY A 234 -6.28 -4.54 -1.19
CA GLY A 234 -5.57 -5.34 -2.21
C GLY A 234 -4.83 -4.47 -3.23
N ASN A 235 -5.34 -3.27 -3.51
CA ASN A 235 -4.69 -2.34 -4.44
C ASN A 235 -3.44 -1.66 -3.91
N ILE A 236 -3.21 -1.65 -2.60
CA ILE A 236 -2.04 -0.97 -2.03
C ILE A 236 -0.74 -1.65 -2.47
N PRO A 237 -0.48 -2.93 -2.16
CA PRO A 237 0.74 -3.59 -2.61
C PRO A 237 0.80 -3.71 -4.13
N THR A 238 -0.36 -3.83 -4.80
CA THR A 238 -0.43 -3.90 -6.26
C THR A 238 0.05 -2.60 -6.92
N ASN A 239 -0.34 -1.42 -6.39
CA ASN A 239 0.12 -0.11 -6.88
C ASN A 239 1.65 0.03 -6.75
N TRP A 240 2.20 -0.35 -5.60
CA TRP A 240 3.64 -0.33 -5.37
C TRP A 240 4.40 -1.29 -6.29
N ALA A 241 3.90 -2.51 -6.47
CA ALA A 241 4.49 -3.49 -7.39
C ALA A 241 4.39 -3.03 -8.86
N TYR A 242 3.29 -2.38 -9.25
CA TYR A 242 3.10 -1.87 -10.60
C TYR A 242 4.10 -0.77 -10.95
N ALA A 243 4.29 0.20 -10.06
CA ALA A 243 5.30 1.24 -10.22
C ALA A 243 6.72 0.65 -10.27
N HIS A 244 7.00 -0.31 -9.38
CA HIS A 244 8.32 -0.94 -9.29
C HIS A 244 8.75 -1.67 -10.57
N ASN A 245 7.81 -2.33 -11.25
CA ASN A 245 8.11 -3.07 -12.49
C ASN A 245 8.27 -2.16 -13.71
N ASN A 246 7.70 -0.95 -13.66
CA ASN A 246 7.61 -0.04 -14.79
C ASN A 246 8.55 1.18 -14.70
N VAL A 247 9.41 1.23 -13.69
CA VAL A 247 10.42 2.27 -13.51
C VAL A 247 11.82 1.64 -13.45
N VAL A 248 12.72 2.10 -14.30
CA VAL A 248 14.12 1.65 -14.40
C VAL A 248 15.05 2.72 -13.84
N GLY A 249 16.19 2.30 -13.27
CA GLY A 249 17.19 3.19 -12.69
C GLY A 249 16.97 3.45 -11.20
N GLN A 250 18.05 3.33 -10.41
CA GLN A 250 18.00 3.51 -8.96
C GLN A 250 17.46 4.89 -8.54
N ALA A 251 17.98 5.98 -9.12
CA ALA A 251 17.57 7.34 -8.75
C ALA A 251 16.09 7.61 -9.06
N LYS A 252 15.61 7.12 -10.20
CA LYS A 252 14.22 7.26 -10.63
C LYS A 252 13.28 6.44 -9.76
N ARG A 253 13.67 5.23 -9.36
CA ARG A 253 12.90 4.39 -8.43
C ARG A 253 12.81 5.00 -7.03
N ALA A 254 13.90 5.58 -6.53
CA ALA A 254 13.91 6.29 -5.25
C ALA A 254 12.97 7.50 -5.29
N LEU A 255 13.05 8.33 -6.34
CA LEU A 255 12.14 9.45 -6.53
C LEU A 255 10.68 9.00 -6.68
N CYS A 256 10.43 7.94 -7.45
CA CYS A 256 9.09 7.38 -7.60
C CYS A 256 8.51 6.92 -6.26
N ALA A 257 9.29 6.23 -5.43
CA ALA A 257 8.86 5.79 -4.11
C ALA A 257 8.55 6.97 -3.17
N ALA A 258 9.38 8.02 -3.20
CA ALA A 258 9.13 9.24 -2.45
C ALA A 258 7.83 9.92 -2.91
N MET A 259 7.66 10.13 -4.21
CA MET A 259 6.47 10.75 -4.79
C MET A 259 5.19 9.93 -4.54
N MET A 260 5.27 8.60 -4.59
CA MET A 260 4.15 7.73 -4.23
C MET A 260 3.74 7.87 -2.77
N THR A 261 4.72 7.98 -1.87
CA THR A 261 4.46 8.23 -0.45
C THR A 261 3.81 9.60 -0.25
N THR A 262 4.30 10.64 -0.92
CA THR A 262 3.69 11.98 -0.90
C THR A 262 2.25 11.96 -1.42
N GLY A 263 2.00 11.25 -2.53
CA GLY A 263 0.66 11.07 -3.08
C GLY A 263 -0.28 10.41 -2.06
N GLY A 264 0.19 9.37 -1.36
CA GLY A 264 -0.56 8.74 -0.27
C GLY A 264 -0.90 9.69 0.88
N GLY A 265 0.03 10.60 1.24
CA GLY A 265 -0.19 11.63 2.25
C GLY A 265 -1.23 12.67 1.83
N ILE A 266 -1.14 13.17 0.59
CA ILE A 266 -2.17 14.05 -0.01
C ILE A 266 -3.53 13.35 0.00
N GLY A 267 -3.55 12.05 -0.31
CA GLY A 267 -4.76 11.23 -0.28
C GLY A 267 -5.44 11.26 1.10
N GLY A 268 -4.66 11.17 2.18
CA GLY A 268 -5.13 11.30 3.56
C GLY A 268 -5.68 12.68 3.91
N ILE A 269 -5.03 13.75 3.45
CA ILE A 269 -5.52 15.13 3.62
C ILE A 269 -6.90 15.27 2.96
N ILE A 270 -7.05 14.77 1.73
CA ILE A 270 -8.33 14.81 1.02
C ILE A 270 -9.38 14.02 1.81
N ALA A 271 -9.07 12.77 2.20
CA ALA A 271 -10.00 11.90 2.93
C ALA A 271 -10.54 12.53 4.22
N GLY A 272 -9.70 13.25 4.98
CA GLY A 272 -10.12 13.94 6.20
C GLY A 272 -11.10 15.09 5.97
N ASN A 273 -11.21 15.61 4.74
CA ASN A 273 -12.00 16.80 4.42
C ASN A 273 -13.26 16.52 3.57
N ILE A 274 -13.38 15.35 2.94
CA ILE A 274 -14.52 15.05 2.04
C ILE A 274 -15.81 14.70 2.78
N PHE A 275 -15.73 14.19 4.01
CA PHE A 275 -16.91 13.88 4.81
C PHE A 275 -17.27 15.05 5.72
N GLN A 276 -18.25 15.83 5.30
CA GLN A 276 -18.67 17.03 6.01
C GLN A 276 -19.96 16.77 6.80
N ALA A 277 -20.14 17.48 7.91
CA ALA A 277 -21.34 17.36 8.74
C ALA A 277 -22.64 17.67 7.96
N LYS A 278 -22.57 18.57 6.96
CA LYS A 278 -23.70 18.93 6.08
C LYS A 278 -24.23 17.77 5.24
N ASP A 279 -23.39 16.78 4.95
CA ASP A 279 -23.75 15.63 4.12
C ASP A 279 -24.30 14.46 4.97
N ALA A 280 -24.36 14.63 6.30
CA ALA A 280 -24.94 13.64 7.19
C ALA A 280 -26.46 13.48 6.96
N PRO A 281 -27.02 12.28 7.19
CA PRO A 281 -26.38 11.05 7.66
C PRO A 281 -25.84 10.14 6.53
N ALA A 282 -26.14 10.44 5.27
CA ALA A 282 -25.86 9.54 4.16
C ALA A 282 -24.46 9.70 3.55
N TYR A 283 -23.82 10.86 3.75
CA TYR A 283 -22.48 11.22 3.26
C TYR A 283 -22.25 10.91 1.76
N ARG A 284 -23.30 11.06 0.96
CA ARG A 284 -23.31 10.65 -0.46
C ARG A 284 -22.20 11.33 -1.26
N THR A 285 -21.97 12.62 -1.02
CA THR A 285 -20.93 13.42 -1.68
C THR A 285 -19.55 12.78 -1.51
N ALA A 286 -19.18 12.41 -0.28
CA ALA A 286 -17.90 11.78 0.02
C ALA A 286 -17.76 10.41 -0.66
N LEU A 287 -18.82 9.60 -0.63
CA LEU A 287 -18.83 8.27 -1.25
C LEU A 287 -18.72 8.36 -2.79
N ILE A 288 -19.38 9.35 -3.40
CA ILE A 288 -19.26 9.63 -4.84
C ILE A 288 -17.82 10.05 -5.19
N ILE A 289 -17.17 10.88 -4.37
CA ILE A 289 -15.77 11.25 -4.58
C ILE A 289 -14.87 10.01 -4.53
N CYS A 290 -15.06 9.11 -3.56
CA CYS A 290 -14.31 7.86 -3.47
C CYS A 290 -14.50 6.98 -4.72
N ILE A 291 -15.74 6.84 -5.20
CA ILE A 291 -16.07 6.08 -6.41
C ILE A 291 -15.41 6.74 -7.63
N ALA A 292 -15.49 8.06 -7.76
CA ALA A 292 -14.87 8.81 -8.85
C ALA A 292 -13.34 8.63 -8.86
N PHE A 293 -12.69 8.67 -7.71
CA PHE A 293 -11.25 8.44 -7.60
C PHE A 293 -10.84 7.03 -8.00
N GLN A 294 -11.64 6.00 -7.66
CA GLN A 294 -11.38 4.64 -8.17
C GLN A 294 -11.65 4.52 -9.67
N ALA A 295 -12.68 5.20 -10.20
CA ALA A 295 -12.92 5.25 -11.64
C ALA A 295 -11.74 5.92 -12.38
N PHE A 296 -11.19 7.02 -11.86
CA PHE A 296 -9.98 7.65 -12.40
C PHE A 296 -8.77 6.72 -12.35
N ASN A 297 -8.60 5.97 -11.25
CA ASN A 297 -7.55 4.96 -11.15
C ASN A 297 -7.68 3.92 -12.29
N ILE A 298 -8.88 3.36 -12.51
CA ILE A 298 -9.16 2.41 -13.60
C ILE A 298 -8.84 3.04 -14.97
N LEU A 299 -9.29 4.26 -15.23
CA LEU A 299 -9.04 4.94 -16.51
C LEU A 299 -7.54 5.10 -16.80
N LEU A 300 -6.77 5.51 -15.79
CA LEU A 300 -5.33 5.67 -15.91
C LEU A 300 -4.62 4.33 -16.14
N VAL A 301 -5.04 3.25 -15.45
CA VAL A 301 -4.50 1.90 -15.66
C VAL A 301 -4.82 1.40 -17.06
N VAL A 302 -6.06 1.58 -17.55
CA VAL A 302 -6.46 1.20 -18.92
C VAL A 302 -5.65 1.98 -19.95
N LYS A 303 -5.47 3.28 -19.75
CA LYS A 303 -4.60 4.11 -20.60
C LYS A 303 -3.16 3.60 -20.61
N ASN A 304 -2.59 3.24 -19.45
CA ASN A 304 -1.25 2.66 -19.36
C ASN A 304 -1.16 1.28 -20.00
N PHE A 305 -2.19 0.45 -19.90
CA PHE A 305 -2.23 -0.85 -20.56
C PHE A 305 -2.03 -0.70 -22.08
N PHE A 306 -2.78 0.21 -22.71
CA PHE A 306 -2.62 0.47 -24.14
C PHE A 306 -1.26 1.09 -24.48
N TYR A 307 -0.82 2.08 -23.71
CA TYR A 307 0.47 2.74 -23.94
C TYR A 307 1.64 1.75 -23.82
N PHE A 308 1.67 0.94 -22.75
CA PHE A 308 2.69 -0.08 -22.53
C PHE A 308 2.63 -1.19 -23.58
N ALA A 309 1.44 -1.59 -24.04
CA ALA A 309 1.31 -2.60 -25.10
C ALA A 309 1.86 -2.09 -26.44
N ILE A 310 1.60 -0.84 -26.78
CA ILE A 310 2.14 -0.21 -27.99
C ILE A 310 3.65 -0.05 -27.87
N ALA A 311 4.15 0.45 -26.73
CA ALA A 311 5.58 0.63 -26.50
C ALA A 311 6.34 -0.69 -26.55
N ASN A 312 5.83 -1.74 -25.89
CA ASN A 312 6.43 -3.08 -25.91
C ASN A 312 6.46 -3.65 -27.34
N LYS A 313 5.37 -3.53 -28.10
CA LYS A 313 5.34 -3.98 -29.51
C LYS A 313 6.35 -3.24 -30.39
N LYS A 314 6.56 -1.93 -30.18
CA LYS A 314 7.59 -1.16 -30.89
C LYS A 314 9.00 -1.60 -30.49
N ALA A 315 9.21 -1.90 -29.21
CA ALA A 315 10.50 -2.40 -28.72
C ALA A 315 10.82 -3.81 -29.23
N ASP A 316 9.81 -4.68 -29.36
CA ASP A 316 9.95 -6.01 -29.96
C ASP A 316 10.25 -5.95 -31.47
N ARG A 317 9.94 -4.83 -32.12
CA ARG A 317 10.30 -4.52 -33.51
C ARG A 317 11.60 -3.74 -33.63
N GLU A 318 12.31 -3.51 -32.52
CA GLU A 318 13.54 -2.70 -32.45
C GLU A 318 13.35 -1.23 -32.87
N GLU A 319 12.11 -0.73 -32.93
CA GLU A 319 11.78 0.66 -33.29
C GLU A 319 11.95 1.64 -32.10
N LEU A 320 12.01 1.11 -30.87
CA LEU A 320 12.04 1.90 -29.64
C LEU A 320 12.85 1.19 -28.55
N ILE A 321 13.84 1.88 -27.98
CA ILE A 321 14.50 1.43 -26.75
C ILE A 321 13.78 2.04 -25.55
N ILE A 322 13.07 1.21 -24.79
CA ILE A 322 12.30 1.65 -23.63
C ILE A 322 13.25 1.94 -22.46
N GLU A 323 13.12 3.13 -21.86
CA GLU A 323 13.91 3.54 -20.68
C GLU A 323 15.45 3.47 -20.88
N GLY A 324 15.92 3.44 -22.13
CA GLY A 324 17.35 3.28 -22.43
C GLY A 324 17.90 1.87 -22.15
N THR A 325 17.03 0.87 -21.93
CA THR A 325 17.42 -0.52 -21.66
C THR A 325 16.85 -1.45 -22.74
N PRO A 326 17.68 -2.07 -23.59
CA PRO A 326 17.22 -2.87 -24.74
C PRO A 326 16.26 -4.03 -24.39
N ASP A 327 16.57 -4.75 -23.31
CA ASP A 327 15.80 -5.94 -22.87
C ASP A 327 14.58 -5.59 -22.01
N PHE A 328 14.39 -4.31 -21.67
CA PHE A 328 13.31 -3.90 -20.79
C PHE A 328 11.96 -3.88 -21.53
N ARG A 329 10.94 -4.44 -20.87
CA ARG A 329 9.54 -4.36 -21.28
C ARG A 329 8.69 -3.93 -20.10
N TYR A 330 7.69 -3.10 -20.37
CA TYR A 330 6.69 -2.71 -19.38
C TYR A 330 5.82 -3.92 -19.00
N THR A 331 5.43 -3.97 -17.74
CA THR A 331 4.45 -4.93 -17.22
C THR A 331 3.05 -4.34 -17.31
N TYR A 332 2.11 -5.13 -17.82
CA TYR A 332 0.71 -4.74 -18.01
C TYR A 332 -0.07 -4.60 -16.71
#